data_AF-A0A0F9BA47-F1
#
_entry.id   AF-A0A0F9BA47-F1
#
_cell.length_a   1.000
_cell.length_b   1.000
_cell.length_c   1.000
_cell.angle_alpha   90.00
_cell.angle_beta   90.00
_cell.angle_gamma   90.00
#
_symmetry.space_group_name_H-M   'P 1'
#
loop_
_entity.id
_entity.type
_entity.pdbx_description
1 polymer ?
#
loop_
_entity_poly.entity_id
_entity_poly.type
_entity_poly.pdbx_seq_one_letter_code
_entity_poly.pdbx_strand_id
1 'polypeptide(L)'
;MVRWLVLLLMLLPHTGGTLPPIEEPKWKEIEHGLASWYGTRYIGRLTASGTTYTGRGFTVAHRTRPFGSLVRLSLGSGKFVVAVVTDRGPYCEYVGSYFYSCKQRRIVDVSERVAEELGFK
;
A
#
# COMPACT_ATOMS: atom_id res chain seq x y z
N MET A 1 7.94 46.80 -21.15
CA MET A 1 8.42 45.99 -22.31
C MET A 1 7.41 44.88 -22.53
N VAL A 2 6.65 44.93 -23.62
CA VAL A 2 5.63 43.92 -23.95
C VAL A 2 6.26 42.93 -24.94
N ARG A 3 6.22 41.64 -24.63
CA ARG A 3 6.74 40.55 -25.46
C ARG A 3 5.56 39.89 -26.18
N TRP A 4 5.65 39.76 -27.49
CA TRP A 4 4.68 39.04 -28.30
C TRP A 4 4.75 37.54 -28.02
N LEU A 5 3.60 36.89 -27.90
CA LEU A 5 3.46 35.44 -27.79
C LEU A 5 2.88 34.91 -29.10
N VAL A 6 3.65 34.11 -29.84
CA VAL A 6 3.13 33.38 -31.01
C VAL A 6 2.58 32.06 -30.48
N LEU A 7 1.24 31.95 -30.44
CA LEU A 7 0.58 30.68 -30.15
C LEU A 7 0.59 29.85 -31.44
N LEU A 8 1.61 28.99 -31.59
CA LEU A 8 1.66 28.02 -32.69
C LEU A 8 0.67 26.90 -32.36
N LEU A 9 -0.57 27.02 -32.85
CA LEU A 9 -1.54 25.94 -32.79
C LEU A 9 -1.13 24.86 -33.79
N MET A 10 -0.37 23.86 -33.33
CA MET A 10 -0.18 22.65 -34.11
C MET A 10 -1.51 21.91 -34.18
N LEU A 11 -2.14 21.93 -35.35
CA LEU A 11 -3.22 21.03 -35.71
C LEU A 11 -2.64 19.62 -35.74
N LEU A 12 -2.63 18.95 -34.57
CA LEU A 12 -2.44 17.52 -34.53
C LEU A 12 -3.58 16.90 -35.35
N PRO A 13 -3.29 16.01 -36.32
CA PRO A 13 -4.34 15.25 -36.96
C PRO A 13 -5.11 14.53 -35.85
N HIS A 14 -6.41 14.78 -35.79
CA HIS A 14 -7.33 14.08 -34.90
C HIS A 14 -7.48 12.66 -35.47
N THR A 15 -6.42 11.86 -35.37
CA THR A 15 -6.51 10.42 -35.57
C THR A 15 -7.44 9.94 -34.49
N GLY A 16 -8.65 9.55 -34.87
CA GLY A 16 -9.65 8.87 -34.03
C GLY A 16 -9.15 7.50 -33.59
N GLY A 17 -7.98 7.45 -32.96
CA GLY A 17 -7.50 6.32 -32.22
C GLY A 17 -8.33 6.27 -30.96
N THR A 18 -9.24 5.30 -30.89
CA THR A 18 -9.77 4.80 -29.63
C THR A 18 -8.57 4.61 -28.72
N LEU A 19 -8.48 5.39 -27.64
CA LEU A 19 -7.52 5.12 -26.58
C LEU A 19 -7.70 3.64 -26.21
N PRO A 20 -6.63 2.85 -26.10
CA PRO A 20 -6.77 1.50 -25.60
C PRO A 20 -7.55 1.58 -24.28
N PRO A 21 -8.51 0.67 -24.02
CA PRO A 21 -9.19 0.64 -22.74
C PRO A 21 -8.13 0.69 -21.64
N ILE A 22 -8.29 1.60 -20.69
CA ILE A 22 -7.40 1.66 -19.53
C ILE A 22 -7.53 0.30 -18.85
N GLU A 23 -6.53 -0.57 -19.04
CA GLU A 23 -6.57 -1.90 -18.43
C GLU A 23 -6.50 -1.70 -16.91
N GLU A 24 -7.59 -2.03 -16.23
CA GLU A 24 -7.60 -2.02 -14.78
C GLU A 24 -6.51 -2.96 -14.25
N PRO A 25 -5.81 -2.59 -13.16
CA PRO A 25 -4.78 -3.43 -12.59
C PRO A 25 -5.38 -4.78 -12.19
N LYS A 26 -4.95 -5.85 -12.87
CA LYS A 26 -5.34 -7.22 -12.53
C LYS A 26 -4.66 -7.63 -11.23
N TRP A 27 -5.45 -7.77 -10.16
CA TRP A 27 -5.00 -8.31 -8.88
C TRP A 27 -4.70 -9.80 -9.04
N LYS A 28 -3.40 -10.14 -9.06
CA LYS A 28 -2.94 -11.47 -9.49
C LYS A 28 -3.09 -12.56 -8.44
N GLU A 29 -3.06 -12.19 -7.15
CA GLU A 29 -3.01 -13.15 -6.05
C GLU A 29 -3.84 -12.67 -4.87
N ILE A 30 -4.61 -13.57 -4.28
CA ILE A 30 -5.44 -13.32 -3.11
C ILE A 30 -4.87 -14.13 -1.95
N GLU A 31 -4.56 -13.45 -0.85
CA GLU A 31 -4.06 -14.06 0.38
C GLU A 31 -5.02 -13.75 1.54
N HIS A 32 -5.30 -14.76 2.37
CA HIS A 32 -6.17 -14.63 3.54
C HIS A 32 -5.37 -14.83 4.82
N GLY A 33 -5.57 -13.93 5.78
CA GLY A 33 -4.89 -13.97 7.07
C GLY A 33 -5.28 -12.79 7.93
N LEU A 34 -4.64 -12.69 9.10
CA LEU A 34 -4.87 -11.55 9.97
C LEU A 34 -4.11 -10.32 9.49
N ALA A 35 -4.73 -9.17 9.75
CA ALA A 35 -4.10 -7.87 9.70
C ALA A 35 -3.91 -7.34 11.12
N SER A 36 -2.80 -6.66 11.36
CA SER A 36 -2.66 -5.75 12.50
C SER A 36 -2.19 -4.38 12.01
N TRP A 37 -1.97 -3.42 12.91
CA TRP A 37 -1.52 -2.09 12.55
C TRP A 37 -0.35 -1.62 13.41
N TYR A 38 0.49 -0.74 12.86
CA TYR A 38 1.65 -0.20 13.56
C TYR A 38 1.28 0.92 14.52
N GLY A 39 1.61 0.73 15.81
CA GLY A 39 1.45 1.74 16.85
C GLY A 39 2.25 3.03 16.60
N THR A 40 1.82 4.12 17.24
CA THR A 40 2.43 5.46 17.14
C THR A 40 3.92 5.51 17.49
N ARG A 41 4.43 4.54 18.29
CA ARG A 41 5.85 4.41 18.66
C ARG A 41 6.83 4.26 17.49
N TYR A 42 6.32 3.90 16.30
CA TYR A 42 7.13 3.72 15.10
C TYR A 42 7.24 4.99 14.24
N ILE A 43 6.46 6.03 14.51
CA ILE A 43 6.45 7.27 13.71
C ILE A 43 7.86 7.89 13.75
N GLY A 44 8.34 8.32 12.57
CA GLY A 44 9.67 8.90 12.39
C GLY A 44 10.80 7.89 12.17
N ARG A 45 10.54 6.57 12.29
CA ARG A 45 11.53 5.52 12.00
C ARG A 45 11.58 5.18 10.51
N LEU A 46 12.74 4.72 10.05
CA LEU A 46 12.89 4.17 8.70
C LEU A 46 12.26 2.78 8.63
N THR A 47 11.52 2.53 7.56
CA THR A 47 11.02 1.21 7.16
C THR A 47 12.11 0.43 6.41
N ALA A 48 11.91 -0.87 6.17
CA ALA A 48 12.85 -1.67 5.39
C ALA A 48 13.02 -1.22 3.93
N SER A 49 12.08 -0.45 3.37
CA SER A 49 12.26 0.22 2.06
C SER A 49 13.15 1.47 2.11
N GLY A 50 13.52 1.94 3.31
CA GLY A 50 14.24 3.20 3.51
C GLY A 50 13.35 4.44 3.61
N THR A 51 12.02 4.29 3.54
CA THR A 51 11.07 5.40 3.71
C THR A 51 10.70 5.61 5.18
N THR A 52 10.50 6.85 5.60
CA THR A 52 10.08 7.17 6.98
C THR A 52 8.61 6.82 7.21
N TYR A 53 8.31 6.07 8.27
CA TYR A 53 6.94 5.79 8.67
C TYR A 53 6.29 7.01 9.34
N THR A 54 5.13 7.43 8.85
CA THR A 54 4.41 8.62 9.34
C THR A 54 3.11 8.31 10.07
N GLY A 55 2.65 7.05 10.09
CA GLY A 55 1.31 6.67 10.58
C GLY A 55 0.16 7.05 9.64
N ARG A 56 0.27 8.21 8.99
CA ARG A 56 -0.75 8.77 8.08
C ARG A 56 -0.66 8.28 6.63
N GLY A 57 0.45 7.65 6.23
CA GLY A 57 0.62 7.12 4.88
C GLY A 57 -0.23 5.88 4.61
N PHE A 58 -0.54 5.60 3.34
CA PHE A 58 -1.17 4.35 2.90
C PHE A 58 -0.10 3.28 2.67
N THR A 59 0.51 2.82 3.76
CA THR A 59 1.68 1.94 3.73
C THR A 59 1.43 0.67 4.52
N VAL A 60 2.16 -0.37 4.17
CA VAL A 60 1.97 -1.70 4.75
C VAL A 60 3.27 -2.49 4.76
N ALA A 61 3.38 -3.41 5.71
CA ALA A 61 4.46 -4.38 5.78
C ALA A 61 4.00 -5.77 5.36
N HIS A 62 4.84 -6.42 4.56
CA HIS A 62 4.60 -7.77 4.10
C HIS A 62 5.92 -8.55 4.06
N ARG A 63 5.86 -9.87 4.33
CA ARG A 63 7.05 -10.72 4.44
C ARG A 63 7.84 -10.79 3.15
N THR A 64 7.17 -11.13 2.06
CA THR A 64 7.81 -11.49 0.78
C THR A 64 7.52 -10.53 -0.37
N ARG A 65 6.40 -9.79 -0.38
CA ARG A 65 6.06 -8.88 -1.49
C ARG A 65 7.18 -7.86 -1.76
N PRO A 66 7.47 -7.53 -3.03
CA PRO A 66 8.44 -6.49 -3.37
C PRO A 66 8.05 -5.14 -2.79
N PHE A 67 9.02 -4.34 -2.37
CA PHE A 67 8.76 -2.95 -1.99
C PHE A 67 8.22 -2.16 -3.19
N GLY A 68 7.31 -1.23 -2.93
CA GLY A 68 6.60 -0.47 -3.97
C GLY A 68 5.41 -1.22 -4.58
N SER A 69 5.18 -2.49 -4.22
CA SER A 69 3.99 -3.21 -4.67
C SER A 69 2.72 -2.58 -4.10
N LEU A 70 1.69 -2.44 -4.92
CA LEU A 70 0.35 -2.08 -4.49
C LEU A 70 -0.40 -3.33 -4.04
N VAL A 71 -1.03 -3.26 -2.87
CA VAL A 71 -1.90 -4.31 -2.35
C VAL A 71 -3.28 -3.75 -2.03
N ARG A 72 -4.31 -4.53 -2.34
CA ARG A 72 -5.70 -4.24 -2.00
C ARG A 72 -6.07 -5.04 -0.77
N LEU A 73 -6.47 -4.35 0.29
CA LEU A 73 -6.79 -4.92 1.60
C LEU A 73 -8.29 -4.81 1.86
N SER A 74 -8.93 -5.87 2.34
CA SER A 74 -10.35 -5.88 2.70
C SER A 74 -10.58 -6.79 3.90
N LEU A 75 -11.52 -6.41 4.77
CA LEU A 75 -11.98 -7.21 5.91
C LEU A 75 -13.25 -8.03 5.61
N GLY A 76 -13.67 -8.10 4.34
CA GLY A 76 -14.88 -8.83 3.94
C GLY A 76 -16.18 -8.02 4.03
N SER A 77 -16.14 -6.78 4.55
CA SER A 77 -17.29 -5.87 4.66
C SER A 77 -17.63 -5.12 3.35
N GLY A 78 -17.10 -5.57 2.20
CA GLY A 78 -17.22 -4.87 0.90
C GLY A 78 -16.34 -3.63 0.75
N LYS A 79 -15.78 -3.09 1.84
CA LYS A 79 -14.80 -2.00 1.82
C LYS A 79 -13.39 -2.52 1.54
N PHE A 80 -12.60 -1.71 0.84
CA PHE A 80 -11.19 -1.99 0.60
C PHE A 80 -10.35 -0.73 0.62
N VAL A 81 -9.05 -0.91 0.89
CA VAL A 81 -8.05 0.15 0.83
C VAL A 81 -6.86 -0.35 0.02
N VAL A 82 -6.27 0.52 -0.80
CA VAL A 82 -5.03 0.23 -1.51
C VAL A 82 -3.87 0.84 -0.74
N ALA A 83 -2.83 0.05 -0.51
CA ALA A 83 -1.62 0.47 0.21
C ALA A 83 -0.35 0.00 -0.50
N VAL A 84 0.76 0.70 -0.25
CA VAL A 84 2.08 0.37 -0.80
C VAL A 84 2.89 -0.45 0.20
N VAL A 85 3.52 -1.53 -0.25
CA VAL A 85 4.45 -2.31 0.57
C VAL A 85 5.73 -1.51 0.76
N THR A 86 5.99 -1.06 2.00
CA THR A 86 7.17 -0.26 2.35
C THR A 86 8.04 -0.93 3.41
N ASP A 87 7.55 -1.97 4.07
CA ASP A 87 8.27 -2.57 5.19
C ASP A 87 8.17 -4.10 5.19
N ARG A 88 8.95 -4.75 6.05
CA ARG A 88 8.99 -6.20 6.21
C ARG A 88 8.40 -6.64 7.54
N GLY A 89 7.98 -7.90 7.53
CA GLY A 89 7.20 -8.51 8.59
C GLY A 89 5.79 -8.83 8.11
N PRO A 90 4.90 -9.25 9.00
CA PRO A 90 5.14 -9.50 10.41
C PRO A 90 6.03 -10.72 10.66
N TYR A 91 7.09 -10.57 11.46
CA TYR A 91 7.90 -11.71 11.90
C TYR A 91 7.23 -12.38 13.11
N CYS A 92 7.32 -13.71 13.19
CA CYS A 92 6.94 -14.42 14.40
C CYS A 92 8.02 -14.15 15.46
N GLU A 93 7.63 -13.66 16.64
CA GLU A 93 8.55 -13.48 17.75
C GLU A 93 8.54 -14.72 18.64
N TYR A 94 9.71 -15.17 19.07
CA TYR A 94 9.87 -16.30 19.99
C TYR A 94 9.75 -15.76 21.43
N VAL A 95 8.83 -16.30 22.25
CA VAL A 95 8.67 -15.87 23.65
C VAL A 95 9.01 -17.03 24.58
N GLY A 96 10.25 -17.06 25.08
CA GLY A 96 10.74 -18.08 26.02
C GLY A 96 11.13 -19.42 25.36
N SER A 97 11.14 -20.53 26.11
CA SER A 97 11.39 -21.89 25.59
C SER A 97 10.15 -22.56 24.98
N TYR A 98 8.99 -21.96 25.21
CA TYR A 98 7.73 -22.39 24.63
C TYR A 98 7.52 -21.67 23.30
N PHE A 99 7.28 -22.45 22.25
CA PHE A 99 6.74 -21.97 20.98
C PHE A 99 5.30 -21.49 21.23
N TYR A 100 5.12 -20.36 21.92
CA TYR A 100 3.83 -19.69 22.02
C TYR A 100 3.49 -19.15 20.63
N SER A 101 2.88 -20.05 19.87
CA SER A 101 1.89 -19.90 18.82
C SER A 101 1.91 -18.58 18.04
N CYS A 102 2.24 -18.74 16.76
CA CYS A 102 1.85 -17.93 15.60
C CYS A 102 0.32 -17.72 15.47
N LYS A 103 -0.39 -17.55 16.60
CA LYS A 103 -1.82 -17.83 16.86
C LYS A 103 -2.76 -16.83 16.20
N GLN A 104 -2.42 -16.42 15.00
CA GLN A 104 -3.20 -16.63 13.79
C GLN A 104 -2.36 -15.97 12.69
N ARG A 105 -2.47 -16.52 11.49
CA ARG A 105 -1.64 -16.25 10.30
C ARG A 105 -1.65 -14.76 9.93
N ARG A 106 -0.96 -13.91 10.69
CA ARG A 106 -0.86 -12.47 10.43
C ARG A 106 -0.04 -12.33 9.18
N ILE A 107 -0.65 -11.86 8.11
CA ILE A 107 -0.01 -11.74 6.80
C ILE A 107 0.49 -10.33 6.58
N VAL A 108 -0.06 -9.36 7.33
CA VAL A 108 0.10 -7.95 7.02
C VAL A 108 0.02 -7.06 8.26
N ASP A 109 0.91 -6.07 8.34
CA ASP A 109 0.83 -4.97 9.31
C ASP A 109 0.63 -3.66 8.55
N VAL A 110 -0.49 -2.99 8.78
CA VAL A 110 -0.88 -1.78 8.05
C VAL A 110 -0.54 -0.51 8.83
N SER A 111 -0.52 0.64 8.16
CA SER A 111 -0.44 1.92 8.86
C SER A 111 -1.71 2.22 9.65
N GLU A 112 -1.57 3.10 10.64
CA GLU A 112 -2.69 3.62 11.43
C GLU A 112 -3.82 4.18 10.55
N ARG A 113 -3.47 4.92 9.49
CA ARG A 113 -4.44 5.44 8.52
C ARG A 113 -5.23 4.35 7.81
N VAL A 114 -4.56 3.27 7.39
CA VAL A 114 -5.23 2.16 6.69
C VAL A 114 -6.16 1.41 7.63
N ALA A 115 -5.79 1.27 8.91
CA ALA A 115 -6.64 0.65 9.92
C ALA A 115 -7.90 1.46 10.23
N GLU A 116 -7.79 2.80 10.29
CA GLU A 116 -8.93 3.72 10.41
C GLU A 116 -9.91 3.56 9.24
N GLU A 117 -9.40 3.56 8.01
CA GLU A 117 -10.23 3.46 6.79
C GLU A 117 -10.93 2.10 6.66
N LEU A 118 -10.27 1.03 7.11
CA LEU A 118 -10.87 -0.31 7.18
C LEU A 118 -11.76 -0.51 8.41
N GLY A 119 -11.72 0.40 9.39
CA GLY A 119 -12.61 0.42 10.55
C GLY A 119 -12.26 -0.59 11.65
N PHE A 120 -10.98 -0.90 11.86
CA PHE A 120 -10.54 -1.88 12.87
C PHE A 120 -9.41 -1.39 13.79
N LYS A 121 -9.18 -0.07 13.81
CA LYS A 121 -8.25 0.56 14.75
C LYS A 121 -8.87 0.68 16.14
#